data_AF-A0A8D8SE30-F1
#
_entry.id   AF-A0A8D8SE30-F1
#
_cell.length_a   1.000
_cell.length_b   1.000
_cell.length_c   1.000
_cell.angle_alpha   90.00
_cell.angle_beta   90.00
_cell.angle_gamma   90.00
#
_symmetry.space_group_name_H-M   'P 1'
#
loop_
_entity.id
_entity.type
_entity.pdbx_description
1 polymer ?
#
loop_
_entity_poly.entity_id
_entity_poly.type
_entity_poly.pdbx_seq_one_letter_code
_entity_poly.pdbx_strand_id
1 'polypeptide(L)'
;MDKFYKKLMNLSKSNISIQNKMKDRMYDKQLMNQVKEIIDQTKVDAKTNIDNHVNKMKESMQDKQLLNQVRALIDQKKIDAKSNIENKVTRASAWMEEFTGLDKVRAAQNEVFQHQDEFTRSQNKRRELGVKLTSLQMELNDLHNDILMTSRSDEKYLHLITREHKVIKLEQQLRNEFNQAEGEERENFTRFTTKIKESQDKEREQALRTKYWTLFVSVGV
;
A
#
# COMPACT_ATOMS: atom_id res chain seq x y z
N MET A 1 34.64 -117.51 25.68
CA MET A 1 35.58 -116.39 25.86
C MET A 1 35.38 -115.24 24.84
N ASP A 2 35.08 -115.50 23.56
CA ASP A 2 35.13 -114.44 22.53
C ASP A 2 33.93 -113.45 22.48
N LYS A 3 32.71 -113.89 22.81
CA LYS A 3 31.50 -113.03 22.77
C LYS A 3 31.44 -111.99 23.89
N PHE A 4 32.09 -112.23 25.03
CA PHE A 4 32.02 -111.36 26.20
C PHE A 4 32.90 -110.11 26.01
N TYR A 5 34.11 -110.27 25.49
CA TYR A 5 35.03 -109.15 25.22
C TYR A 5 34.51 -108.20 24.13
N LYS A 6 33.94 -108.70 23.03
CA LYS A 6 33.29 -107.85 22.00
C LYS A 6 32.14 -107.03 22.56
N LYS A 7 31.34 -107.60 23.46
CA LYS A 7 30.23 -106.88 24.13
C LYS A 7 30.76 -105.76 25.03
N LEU A 8 31.80 -106.03 25.82
CA LEU A 8 32.42 -105.01 26.68
C LEU A 8 33.07 -103.87 25.89
N MET A 9 33.73 -104.16 24.77
CA MET A 9 34.34 -103.13 23.93
C MET A 9 33.30 -102.25 23.22
N ASN A 10 32.18 -102.83 22.77
CA ASN A 10 31.06 -102.07 22.20
C ASN A 10 30.34 -101.21 23.26
N LEU A 11 30.20 -101.71 24.49
CA LEU A 11 29.65 -100.94 25.61
C LEU A 11 30.55 -99.75 25.96
N SER A 12 31.88 -99.93 25.96
CA SER A 12 32.85 -98.85 26.19
C SER A 12 32.76 -97.75 25.12
N LYS A 13 32.78 -98.12 23.84
CA LYS A 13 32.67 -97.15 22.73
C LYS A 13 31.32 -96.43 22.72
N SER A 14 30.24 -97.15 23.05
CA SER A 14 28.91 -96.56 23.21
C SER A 14 28.89 -95.54 24.35
N ASN A 15 29.49 -95.87 25.49
CA ASN A 15 29.56 -94.98 26.65
C ASN A 15 30.37 -93.70 26.34
N ILE A 16 31.52 -93.81 25.66
CA ILE A 16 32.33 -92.67 25.24
C ILE A 16 31.56 -91.77 24.26
N SER A 17 30.83 -92.36 23.31
CA SER A 17 29.98 -91.60 22.37
C SER A 17 28.85 -90.86 23.08
N ILE A 18 28.26 -91.47 24.12
CA ILE A 18 27.21 -90.86 24.94
C ILE A 18 27.76 -89.67 25.75
N GLN A 19 28.93 -89.79 26.34
CA GLN A 19 29.59 -88.71 27.09
C GLN A 19 29.91 -87.51 26.21
N ASN A 20 30.45 -87.73 25.01
CA ASN A 20 30.72 -86.64 24.07
C ASN A 20 29.42 -85.93 23.63
N LYS A 21 28.37 -86.69 23.30
CA LYS A 21 27.05 -86.11 22.98
C LYS A 21 26.38 -85.39 24.14
N MET A 22 26.70 -85.73 25.39
CA MET A 22 26.22 -84.99 26.57
C MET A 22 26.98 -83.68 26.74
N LYS A 23 28.30 -83.69 26.51
CA LYS A 23 29.14 -82.50 26.60
C LYS A 23 28.77 -81.47 25.53
N ASP A 24 28.57 -81.90 24.28
CA ASP A 24 28.16 -81.02 23.18
C ASP A 24 26.79 -80.37 23.46
N ARG A 25 25.82 -81.14 23.96
CA ARG A 25 24.51 -80.61 24.36
C ARG A 25 24.56 -79.63 25.52
N MET A 26 25.52 -79.79 26.43
CA MET A 26 25.73 -78.86 27.54
C MET A 26 26.34 -77.54 27.04
N TYR A 27 27.34 -77.61 26.15
CA TYR A 27 27.93 -76.44 25.49
C TYR A 27 26.90 -75.65 24.68
N ASP A 28 26.07 -76.32 23.87
CA ASP A 28 25.01 -75.67 23.09
C ASP A 28 23.98 -74.96 23.99
N LYS A 29 23.58 -75.60 25.11
CA LYS A 29 22.60 -75.02 26.03
C LYS A 29 23.14 -73.76 26.72
N GLN A 30 24.43 -73.74 27.04
CA GLN A 30 25.09 -72.59 27.65
C GLN A 30 25.23 -71.43 26.66
N LEU A 31 25.62 -71.73 25.42
CA LEU A 31 25.68 -70.74 24.34
C LEU A 31 24.30 -70.13 24.08
N MET A 32 23.25 -70.95 24.00
CA MET A 32 21.88 -70.48 23.76
C MET A 32 21.35 -69.59 24.89
N ASN A 33 21.73 -69.86 26.15
CA ASN A 33 21.36 -68.98 27.26
C ASN A 33 22.06 -67.62 27.18
N GLN A 34 23.36 -67.58 26.86
CA GLN A 34 24.09 -66.32 26.69
C GLN A 34 23.56 -65.50 25.51
N VAL A 35 23.25 -66.16 24.39
CA VAL A 35 22.63 -65.51 23.23
C VAL A 35 21.27 -64.93 23.60
N LYS A 36 20.48 -65.63 24.43
CA LYS A 36 19.18 -65.14 24.89
C LYS A 36 19.31 -63.93 25.81
N GLU A 37 20.27 -63.93 26.74
CA GLU A 37 20.55 -62.77 27.60
C GLU A 37 20.99 -61.55 26.80
N ILE A 38 21.86 -61.72 25.79
CA ILE A 38 22.29 -60.62 24.92
C ILE A 38 21.11 -60.06 24.13
N ILE A 39 20.24 -60.92 23.59
CA ILE A 39 19.04 -60.51 22.86
C ILE A 39 18.07 -59.76 23.78
N ASP A 40 17.87 -60.22 25.01
CA ASP A 40 16.96 -59.59 25.96
C ASP A 40 17.52 -58.25 26.45
N GLN A 41 18.83 -58.16 26.69
CA GLN A 41 19.51 -56.91 27.04
C GLN A 41 19.45 -55.89 25.90
N THR A 42 19.74 -56.30 24.66
CA THR A 42 19.64 -55.40 23.49
C THR A 42 18.21 -54.92 23.24
N LYS A 43 17.19 -55.76 23.50
CA LYS A 43 15.78 -55.32 23.44
C LYS A 43 15.44 -54.29 24.51
N VAL A 44 15.93 -54.49 25.74
CA VAL A 44 15.71 -53.53 26.84
C VAL A 44 16.38 -52.21 26.50
N ASP A 45 17.66 -52.21 26.12
CA ASP A 45 18.42 -50.99 25.80
C ASP A 45 17.85 -50.23 24.60
N ALA A 46 17.38 -50.94 23.57
CA ALA A 46 16.66 -50.33 22.46
C ALA A 46 15.37 -49.65 22.91
N LYS A 47 14.60 -50.29 23.81
CA LYS A 47 13.37 -49.74 24.35
C LYS A 47 13.62 -48.48 25.18
N THR A 48 14.61 -48.49 26.07
CA THR A 48 14.96 -47.33 26.90
C THR A 48 15.43 -46.15 26.05
N ASN A 49 16.21 -46.39 25.00
CA ASN A 49 16.66 -45.34 24.09
C ASN A 49 15.51 -44.73 23.27
N ILE A 50 14.56 -45.55 22.82
CA ILE A 50 13.36 -45.08 22.13
C ILE A 50 12.50 -44.23 23.06
N ASP A 51 12.24 -44.70 24.29
CA ASP A 51 11.44 -43.98 25.28
C ASP A 51 12.07 -42.62 25.64
N ASN A 52 13.39 -42.58 25.80
CA ASN A 52 14.14 -41.34 26.03
C ASN A 52 14.04 -40.36 24.84
N HIS A 53 14.09 -40.86 23.60
CA HIS A 53 13.97 -40.02 22.41
C HIS A 53 12.55 -39.48 22.24
N VAL A 54 11.54 -40.31 22.51
CA VAL A 54 10.12 -39.92 22.47
C VAL A 54 9.79 -38.87 23.53
N ASN A 55 10.33 -39.01 24.75
CA ASN A 55 10.11 -38.03 25.82
C ASN A 55 10.75 -36.67 25.50
N LYS A 56 11.99 -36.65 25.02
CA LYS A 56 12.65 -35.40 24.56
C LYS A 56 11.88 -34.72 23.42
N MET A 57 11.32 -35.50 22.48
CA MET A 57 10.49 -34.94 21.41
C MET A 57 9.20 -34.31 21.95
N LYS A 58 8.53 -34.96 22.92
CA LYS A 58 7.31 -34.43 23.54
C LYS A 58 7.55 -33.10 24.25
N GLU A 59 8.63 -33.00 25.03
CA GLU A 59 9.03 -31.76 25.72
C GLU A 59 9.29 -30.63 24.71
N SER A 60 10.05 -30.91 23.65
CA SER A 60 10.35 -29.90 22.61
C SER A 60 9.13 -29.44 21.79
N MET A 61 8.07 -30.26 21.72
CA MET A 61 6.81 -29.89 21.05
C MET A 61 5.94 -29.01 21.93
N GLN A 62 5.86 -29.28 23.24
CA GLN A 62 5.08 -28.48 24.18
C GLN A 62 5.63 -27.04 24.29
N ASP A 63 6.95 -26.89 24.37
CA ASP A 63 7.59 -25.56 24.43
C ASP A 63 7.33 -24.74 23.16
N LYS A 64 7.39 -25.36 21.97
CA LYS A 64 7.09 -24.68 20.70
C LYS A 64 5.62 -24.28 20.60
N GLN A 65 4.69 -25.09 21.11
CA GLN A 65 3.27 -24.76 21.14
C GLN A 65 2.98 -23.57 22.06
N LEU A 66 3.55 -23.55 23.27
CA LEU A 66 3.43 -22.43 24.20
C LEU A 66 4.00 -21.13 23.63
N LEU A 67 5.19 -21.18 23.02
CA LEU A 67 5.81 -20.00 22.39
C LEU A 67 4.94 -19.41 21.27
N ASN A 68 4.31 -20.26 20.45
CA ASN A 68 3.42 -19.80 19.39
C ASN A 68 2.12 -19.17 19.93
N GLN A 69 1.54 -19.75 21.00
CA GLN A 69 0.37 -19.17 21.66
C GLN A 69 0.68 -17.82 22.30
N VAL A 70 1.81 -17.71 23.00
CA VAL A 70 2.26 -16.44 23.61
C VAL A 70 2.51 -15.38 22.53
N ARG A 71 3.13 -15.75 21.42
CA ARG A 71 3.36 -14.83 20.29
C ARG A 71 2.05 -14.30 19.69
N ALA A 72 1.07 -15.18 19.47
CA ALA A 72 -0.24 -14.80 18.97
C ALA A 72 -0.98 -13.83 19.91
N LEU A 73 -0.92 -14.05 21.23
CA LEU A 73 -1.54 -13.15 22.22
C LEU A 73 -0.85 -11.78 22.27
N ILE A 74 0.47 -11.72 22.12
CA ILE A 74 1.22 -10.45 22.08
C ILE A 74 0.86 -9.66 20.82
N ASP A 75 0.78 -10.33 19.67
CA ASP A 75 0.44 -9.68 18.40
C ASP A 75 -1.02 -9.18 18.42
N GLN A 76 -1.94 -9.95 19.01
CA GLN A 76 -3.33 -9.53 19.20
C GLN A 76 -3.46 -8.31 20.12
N LYS A 77 -2.78 -8.30 21.28
CA LYS A 77 -2.78 -7.14 22.17
C LYS A 77 -2.18 -5.88 21.52
N LYS A 78 -1.17 -6.03 20.65
CA LYS A 78 -0.61 -4.90 19.88
C LYS A 78 -1.61 -4.34 18.87
N ILE A 79 -2.32 -5.22 18.16
CA ILE A 79 -3.37 -4.82 17.20
C ILE A 79 -4.52 -4.10 17.93
N ASP A 80 -4.95 -4.63 19.08
CA ASP A 80 -6.02 -4.03 19.89
C ASP A 80 -5.62 -2.69 20.49
N ALA A 81 -4.37 -2.55 20.94
CA ALA A 81 -3.86 -1.26 21.43
C ALA A 81 -3.79 -0.22 20.31
N LYS A 82 -3.32 -0.63 19.11
CA LYS A 82 -3.26 0.23 17.94
C LYS A 82 -4.65 0.69 17.50
N SER A 83 -5.60 -0.23 17.36
CA SER A 83 -6.97 0.10 16.95
C SER A 83 -7.70 0.99 17.97
N ASN A 84 -7.46 0.80 19.28
CA ASN A 84 -8.06 1.65 20.31
C ASN A 84 -7.48 3.08 20.32
N ILE A 85 -6.19 3.25 20.01
CA ILE A 85 -5.58 4.56 19.81
C ILE A 85 -6.13 5.22 18.55
N GLU A 86 -6.19 4.49 17.43
CA GLU A 86 -6.78 4.98 16.18
C GLU A 86 -8.24 5.42 16.41
N ASN A 87 -9.06 4.61 17.07
CA ASN A 87 -10.46 4.96 17.38
C ASN A 87 -10.61 6.18 18.31
N LYS A 88 -9.63 6.47 19.17
CA LYS A 88 -9.63 7.69 20.00
C LYS A 88 -9.18 8.91 19.20
N VAL A 89 -8.16 8.77 18.36
CA VAL A 89 -7.68 9.83 17.46
C VAL A 89 -8.77 10.18 16.44
N THR A 90 -9.42 9.19 15.83
CA THR A 90 -10.53 9.41 14.90
C THR A 90 -11.71 10.09 15.56
N ARG A 91 -12.08 9.71 16.80
CA ARG A 91 -13.15 10.41 17.54
C ARG A 91 -12.78 11.83 17.94
N ALA A 92 -11.55 12.06 18.39
CA ALA A 92 -11.06 13.40 18.70
C ALA A 92 -10.99 14.27 17.43
N SER A 93 -10.57 13.70 16.31
CA SER A 93 -10.56 14.36 15.00
C SER A 93 -11.96 14.71 14.54
N ALA A 94 -12.91 13.77 14.59
CA ALA A 94 -14.30 14.01 14.20
C ALA A 94 -14.96 15.08 15.08
N TRP A 95 -14.71 15.05 16.40
CA TRP A 95 -15.21 16.06 17.33
C TRP A 95 -14.56 17.44 17.10
N MET A 96 -13.25 17.48 16.79
CA MET A 96 -12.58 18.71 16.39
C MET A 96 -13.13 19.24 15.06
N GLU A 97 -13.40 18.39 14.07
CA GLU A 97 -13.97 18.78 12.77
C GLU A 97 -15.39 19.32 12.91
N GLU A 98 -16.24 18.67 13.70
CA GLU A 98 -17.62 19.09 13.97
C GLU A 98 -17.68 20.43 14.73
N PHE A 99 -16.75 20.66 15.66
CA PHE A 99 -16.78 21.83 16.54
C PHE A 99 -16.02 23.05 15.98
N THR A 100 -14.89 22.85 15.29
CA THR A 100 -14.10 23.95 14.71
C THR A 100 -14.69 24.45 13.39
N GLY A 101 -15.42 23.62 12.65
CA GLY A 101 -15.96 23.97 11.34
C GLY A 101 -14.89 24.06 10.24
N LEU A 102 -13.74 23.42 10.45
CA LEU A 102 -12.65 23.30 9.48
C LEU A 102 -13.13 22.77 8.12
N ASP A 103 -14.12 21.87 8.10
CA ASP A 103 -14.74 21.41 6.86
C ASP A 103 -15.48 22.50 6.10
N LYS A 104 -16.09 23.46 6.80
CA LYS A 104 -16.75 24.61 6.17
C LYS A 104 -15.74 25.58 5.57
N VAL A 105 -14.55 25.71 6.17
CA VAL A 105 -13.44 26.51 5.62
C VAL A 105 -12.82 25.81 4.43
N ARG A 106 -12.54 24.50 4.53
CA ARG A 106 -12.05 23.70 3.40
C ARG A 106 -13.04 23.72 2.22
N ALA A 107 -14.34 23.61 2.49
CA ALA A 107 -15.37 23.71 1.45
C ALA A 107 -15.39 25.11 0.80
N ALA A 108 -15.34 26.19 1.60
CA ALA A 108 -15.27 27.55 1.08
C ALA A 108 -13.98 27.82 0.28
N GLN A 109 -12.84 27.31 0.74
CA GLN A 109 -11.57 27.38 0.01
C GLN A 109 -11.63 26.59 -1.30
N ASN A 110 -12.24 25.41 -1.31
CA ASN A 110 -12.46 24.64 -2.55
C ASN A 110 -13.35 25.40 -3.54
N GLU A 111 -14.42 26.07 -3.09
CA GLU A 111 -15.23 26.94 -3.95
C GLU A 111 -14.40 28.10 -4.53
N VAL A 112 -13.54 28.71 -3.72
CA VAL A 112 -12.63 29.77 -4.18
C VAL A 112 -11.66 29.25 -5.25
N PHE A 113 -11.09 28.05 -5.07
CA PHE A 113 -10.22 27.44 -6.09
C PHE A 113 -10.95 27.15 -7.40
N GLN A 114 -12.18 26.64 -7.34
CA GLN A 114 -12.99 26.41 -8.54
C GLN A 114 -13.22 27.71 -9.33
N HIS A 115 -13.61 28.79 -8.65
CA HIS A 115 -13.79 30.08 -9.30
C HIS A 115 -12.47 30.74 -9.74
N GLN A 116 -11.37 30.47 -9.04
CA GLN A 116 -10.03 30.89 -9.47
C GLN A 116 -9.65 30.23 -10.80
N ASP A 117 -9.91 28.93 -10.94
CA ASP A 117 -9.64 28.19 -12.18
C ASP A 117 -10.49 28.72 -13.33
N GLU A 118 -11.77 28.99 -13.09
CA GLU A 118 -12.69 29.61 -14.07
C GLU A 118 -12.20 30.99 -14.52
N PHE A 119 -11.79 31.84 -13.57
CA PHE A 119 -11.22 33.16 -13.86
C PHE A 119 -9.90 33.05 -14.64
N THR A 120 -9.04 32.09 -14.28
CA THR A 120 -7.76 31.89 -14.98
C THR A 120 -7.98 31.43 -16.42
N ARG A 121 -8.97 30.56 -16.66
CA ARG A 121 -9.35 30.13 -18.01
C ARG A 121 -9.87 31.30 -18.85
N SER A 122 -10.77 32.13 -18.32
CA SER A 122 -11.27 33.30 -19.07
C SER A 122 -10.17 34.34 -19.33
N GLN A 123 -9.27 34.57 -18.37
CA GLN A 123 -8.12 35.44 -18.56
C GLN A 123 -7.17 34.93 -19.66
N ASN A 124 -6.91 33.63 -19.72
CA ASN A 124 -6.07 33.03 -20.77
C ASN A 124 -6.74 33.17 -22.14
N LYS A 125 -8.05 32.88 -22.24
CA LYS A 125 -8.83 33.09 -23.47
C LYS A 125 -8.75 34.55 -23.95
N ARG A 126 -8.91 35.53 -23.06
CA ARG A 126 -8.76 36.96 -23.43
C ARG A 126 -7.35 37.25 -23.94
N ARG A 127 -6.30 36.76 -23.25
CA ARG A 127 -4.90 36.96 -23.69
C ARG A 127 -4.65 36.38 -25.08
N GLU A 128 -5.10 35.16 -25.33
CA GLU A 128 -4.96 34.50 -26.64
C GLU A 128 -5.65 35.29 -27.75
N LEU A 129 -6.88 35.73 -27.53
CA LEU A 129 -7.62 36.57 -28.47
C LEU A 129 -6.94 37.92 -28.67
N GLY A 130 -6.39 38.52 -27.61
CA GLY A 130 -5.62 39.76 -27.69
C GLY A 130 -4.39 39.64 -28.58
N VAL A 131 -3.61 38.56 -28.41
CA VAL A 131 -2.44 38.28 -29.27
C VAL A 131 -2.86 38.12 -30.74
N LYS A 132 -3.94 37.37 -31.00
CA LYS A 132 -4.46 37.20 -32.37
C LYS A 132 -4.91 38.53 -32.97
N LEU A 133 -5.59 39.38 -32.18
CA LEU A 133 -6.09 40.68 -32.62
C LEU A 133 -4.92 41.61 -32.96
N THR A 134 -3.89 41.67 -32.11
CA THR A 134 -2.68 42.45 -32.39
C THR A 134 -1.97 41.96 -33.65
N SER A 135 -1.83 40.65 -33.84
CA SER A 135 -1.23 40.09 -35.06
C SER A 135 -2.01 40.48 -36.31
N LEU A 136 -3.34 40.44 -36.27
CA LEU A 136 -4.20 40.79 -37.39
C LEU A 136 -4.15 42.29 -37.70
N GLN A 137 -4.06 43.14 -36.66
CA GLN A 137 -3.86 44.58 -36.82
C GLN A 137 -2.52 44.92 -37.47
N MET A 138 -1.46 44.17 -37.15
CA MET A 138 -0.17 44.31 -37.85
C MET A 138 -0.29 43.94 -39.33
N GLU A 139 -0.93 42.79 -39.65
CA GLU A 139 -1.17 42.39 -41.05
C GLU A 139 -1.98 43.45 -41.81
N LEU A 140 -3.01 44.01 -41.18
CA LEU A 140 -3.86 45.04 -41.78
C LEU A 140 -3.06 46.32 -42.05
N ASN A 141 -2.15 46.72 -41.14
CA ASN A 141 -1.27 47.87 -41.35
C ASN A 141 -0.28 47.63 -42.51
N ASP A 142 0.31 46.44 -42.60
CA ASP A 142 1.21 46.08 -43.69
C ASP A 142 0.46 46.10 -45.04
N LEU A 143 -0.76 45.56 -45.07
CA LEU A 143 -1.60 45.57 -46.27
C LEU A 143 -2.03 46.98 -46.67
N HIS A 144 -2.32 47.85 -45.71
CA HIS A 144 -2.60 49.26 -45.98
C HIS A 144 -1.41 49.95 -46.65
N ASN A 145 -0.20 49.70 -46.16
CA ASN A 145 1.03 50.22 -46.77
C ASN A 145 1.22 49.69 -48.20
N ASP A 146 0.99 48.41 -48.44
CA ASP A 146 1.06 47.82 -49.79
C ASP A 146 0.05 48.45 -50.76
N ILE A 147 -1.17 48.72 -50.29
CA ILE A 147 -2.21 49.39 -51.08
C ILE A 147 -1.80 50.82 -51.43
N LEU A 148 -1.22 51.55 -50.48
CA LEU A 148 -0.74 52.93 -50.71
C LEU A 148 0.40 52.99 -51.73
N MET A 149 1.26 51.98 -51.78
CA MET A 149 2.38 51.90 -52.72
C MET A 149 1.96 51.39 -54.12
N THR A 150 0.79 50.80 -54.26
CA THR A 150 0.33 50.20 -55.52
C THR A 150 -0.57 51.18 -56.31
N SER A 151 -0.28 51.38 -57.59
CA SER A 151 -1.13 52.21 -58.45
C SER A 151 -2.51 51.59 -58.63
N ARG A 152 -3.57 52.42 -58.65
CA ARG A 152 -4.95 51.97 -58.90
C ARG A 152 -5.16 51.33 -60.27
N SER A 153 -4.28 51.62 -61.23
CA SER A 153 -4.32 51.04 -62.57
C SER A 153 -3.74 49.63 -62.65
N ASP A 154 -3.04 49.18 -61.60
CA ASP A 154 -2.44 47.85 -61.52
C ASP A 154 -3.50 46.82 -61.10
N GLU A 155 -3.56 45.68 -61.80
CA GLU A 155 -4.46 44.56 -61.46
C GLU A 155 -4.26 44.08 -60.02
N LYS A 156 -3.03 44.17 -59.49
CA LYS A 156 -2.69 43.83 -58.10
C LYS A 156 -3.49 44.67 -57.10
N TYR A 157 -3.85 45.91 -57.43
CA TYR A 157 -4.59 46.80 -56.53
C TYR A 157 -5.93 46.20 -56.10
N LEU A 158 -6.70 45.65 -57.06
CA LEU A 158 -8.00 45.04 -56.77
C LEU A 158 -7.86 43.81 -55.86
N HIS A 159 -6.80 43.02 -56.06
CA HIS A 159 -6.50 41.87 -55.22
C HIS A 159 -6.20 42.29 -53.78
N LEU A 160 -5.38 43.34 -53.58
CA LEU A 160 -5.02 43.86 -52.26
C LEU A 160 -6.25 44.40 -51.52
N ILE A 161 -7.11 45.18 -52.18
CA ILE A 161 -8.36 45.70 -51.59
C ILE A 161 -9.32 44.57 -51.20
N THR A 162 -9.43 43.55 -52.05
CA THR A 162 -10.27 42.38 -51.75
C THR A 162 -9.74 41.62 -50.54
N ARG A 163 -8.41 41.50 -50.41
CA ARG A 163 -7.77 40.91 -49.23
C ARG A 163 -8.01 41.76 -47.99
N GLU A 164 -7.89 43.08 -48.09
CA GLU A 164 -8.09 44.01 -46.97
C GLU A 164 -9.50 43.89 -46.42
N HIS A 165 -10.50 43.87 -47.30
CA HIS A 165 -11.89 43.67 -46.89
C HIS A 165 -12.09 42.35 -46.12
N LYS A 166 -11.43 41.26 -46.53
CA LYS A 166 -11.49 39.97 -45.82
C LYS A 166 -10.84 40.07 -44.43
N VAL A 167 -9.67 40.68 -44.33
CA VAL A 167 -8.95 40.86 -43.06
C VAL A 167 -9.74 41.76 -42.11
N ILE A 168 -10.34 42.85 -42.59
CA ILE A 168 -11.22 43.73 -41.80
C ILE A 168 -12.41 42.94 -41.23
N LYS A 169 -13.05 42.09 -42.04
CA LYS A 169 -14.17 41.28 -41.58
C LYS A 169 -13.76 40.30 -40.47
N LEU A 170 -12.59 39.69 -40.61
CA LEU A 170 -12.01 38.83 -39.58
C LEU A 170 -11.66 39.63 -38.31
N GLU A 171 -11.13 40.85 -38.45
CA GLU A 171 -10.80 41.73 -37.32
C GLU A 171 -12.04 42.11 -36.53
N GLN A 172 -13.14 42.46 -37.20
CA GLN A 172 -14.42 42.74 -36.56
C GLN A 172 -14.97 41.52 -35.81
N GLN A 173 -14.89 40.33 -36.41
CA GLN A 173 -15.31 39.09 -35.76
C GLN A 173 -14.48 38.80 -34.50
N LEU A 174 -13.16 38.84 -34.64
CA LEU A 174 -12.24 38.56 -33.55
C LEU A 174 -12.33 39.61 -32.43
N ARG A 175 -12.58 40.87 -32.77
CA ARG A 175 -12.81 41.94 -31.80
C ARG A 175 -14.10 41.74 -31.01
N ASN A 176 -15.16 41.24 -31.65
CA ASN A 176 -16.38 40.87 -30.95
C ASN A 176 -16.14 39.69 -29.98
N GLU A 177 -15.41 38.67 -30.40
CA GLU A 177 -15.02 37.54 -29.53
C GLU A 177 -14.14 38.01 -28.35
N PHE A 178 -13.20 38.92 -28.60
CA PHE A 178 -12.37 39.52 -27.56
C PHE A 178 -13.21 40.27 -26.53
N ASN A 179 -14.15 41.11 -26.97
CA ASN A 179 -15.04 41.85 -26.08
C ASN A 179 -15.93 40.92 -25.25
N GLN A 180 -16.40 39.81 -25.84
CA GLN A 180 -17.14 38.78 -25.10
C GLN A 180 -16.27 38.12 -24.04
N ALA A 181 -15.03 37.74 -24.39
CA ALA A 181 -14.08 37.15 -23.44
C ALA A 181 -13.69 38.13 -22.31
N GLU A 182 -13.60 39.43 -22.59
CA GLU A 182 -13.37 40.45 -21.56
C GLU A 182 -14.57 40.58 -20.60
N GLY A 183 -15.80 40.50 -21.13
CA GLY A 183 -17.02 40.42 -20.33
C GLY A 183 -17.04 39.20 -19.42
N GLU A 184 -16.73 38.02 -19.97
CA GLU A 184 -16.60 36.76 -19.24
C GLU A 184 -15.52 36.83 -18.15
N GLU A 185 -14.34 37.40 -18.45
CA GLU A 185 -13.27 37.61 -17.46
C GLU A 185 -13.74 38.50 -16.31
N ARG A 186 -14.41 39.61 -16.61
CA ARG A 186 -14.89 40.55 -15.59
C ARG A 186 -15.96 39.93 -14.69
N GLU A 187 -16.86 39.13 -15.26
CA GLU A 187 -17.87 38.40 -14.51
C GLU A 187 -17.22 37.36 -13.59
N ASN A 188 -16.32 36.53 -14.12
CA ASN A 188 -15.61 35.51 -13.34
C ASN A 188 -14.74 36.13 -12.25
N PHE A 189 -14.08 37.26 -12.53
CA PHE A 189 -13.31 38.00 -11.52
C PHE A 189 -14.21 38.50 -10.39
N THR A 190 -15.40 39.01 -10.72
CA THR A 190 -16.37 39.47 -9.72
C THR A 190 -16.87 38.31 -8.86
N ARG A 191 -17.18 37.16 -9.48
CA ARG A 191 -17.58 35.93 -8.77
C ARG A 191 -16.47 35.45 -7.83
N PHE A 192 -15.25 35.33 -8.35
CA PHE A 192 -14.07 34.90 -7.60
C PHE A 192 -13.77 35.81 -6.40
N THR A 193 -13.74 37.14 -6.61
CA THR A 193 -13.45 38.08 -5.53
C THR A 193 -14.57 38.15 -4.48
N THR A 194 -15.83 37.96 -4.89
CA THR A 194 -16.95 37.82 -3.95
C THR A 194 -16.78 36.58 -3.10
N LYS A 195 -16.43 35.44 -3.71
CA LYS A 195 -16.19 34.17 -3.01
C LYS A 195 -14.99 34.22 -2.06
N ILE A 196 -13.92 34.93 -2.44
CA ILE A 196 -12.81 35.20 -1.52
C ILE A 196 -13.29 35.95 -0.29
N LYS A 197 -14.08 37.02 -0.47
CA LYS A 197 -14.59 37.81 0.66
C LYS A 197 -15.49 36.95 1.56
N GLU A 198 -16.42 36.20 0.98
CA GLU A 198 -17.26 35.25 1.72
C GLU A 198 -16.43 34.23 2.51
N SER A 199 -15.36 33.69 1.93
CA SER A 199 -14.46 32.76 2.62
C SER A 199 -13.72 33.43 3.77
N GLN A 200 -13.19 34.63 3.56
CA GLN A 200 -12.48 35.39 4.58
C GLN A 200 -13.38 35.79 5.76
N ASP A 201 -14.63 36.16 5.48
CA ASP A 201 -15.59 36.49 6.53
C ASP A 201 -15.97 35.24 7.34
N LYS A 202 -16.16 34.08 6.69
CA LYS A 202 -16.33 32.78 7.36
C LYS A 202 -15.13 32.39 8.21
N GLU A 203 -13.90 32.61 7.71
CA GLU A 203 -12.66 32.36 8.45
C GLU A 203 -12.55 33.27 9.67
N ARG A 204 -12.91 34.55 9.57
CA ARG A 204 -12.93 35.49 10.71
C ARG A 204 -13.92 35.07 11.78
N GLU A 205 -15.13 34.69 11.39
CA GLU A 205 -16.14 34.17 12.32
C GLU A 205 -15.64 32.91 13.06
N GLN A 206 -14.92 32.03 12.37
CA GLN A 206 -14.35 30.81 12.96
C GLN A 206 -13.11 31.07 13.83
N ALA A 207 -12.26 32.02 13.45
CA ALA A 207 -11.11 32.43 14.25
C ALA A 207 -11.55 33.00 15.60
N LEU A 208 -12.67 33.75 15.64
CA LEU A 208 -13.28 34.21 16.88
C LEU A 208 -13.74 33.02 17.74
N ARG A 209 -14.50 32.06 17.17
CA ARG A 209 -14.96 30.87 17.90
C ARG A 209 -13.80 30.03 18.46
N THR A 210 -12.75 29.84 17.68
CA THR A 210 -11.55 29.08 18.10
C THR A 210 -10.79 29.79 19.20
N LYS A 211 -10.65 31.14 19.13
CA LYS A 211 -10.02 31.93 20.20
C LYS A 211 -10.73 31.77 21.54
N TYR A 212 -12.07 31.80 21.55
CA TYR A 212 -12.84 31.58 22.78
C TYR A 212 -12.69 30.15 23.29
N TRP A 213 -12.65 29.16 22.39
CA TRP A 213 -12.43 27.77 22.78
C TRP A 213 -11.05 27.52 23.43
N THR A 214 -9.97 28.03 22.85
CA THR A 214 -8.62 27.90 23.44
C THR A 214 -8.56 28.54 24.83
N LEU A 215 -9.28 29.65 25.04
CA LEU A 215 -9.42 30.27 26.36
C LEU A 215 -10.17 29.34 27.34
N PHE A 216 -11.30 28.74 26.95
CA PHE A 216 -12.03 27.80 27.80
C PHE A 216 -11.22 26.53 28.13
N VAL A 217 -10.47 25.99 27.17
CA VAL A 217 -9.57 24.84 27.40
C VAL A 217 -8.41 25.22 28.31
N SER A 218 -7.82 26.41 28.14
CA SER A 218 -6.71 26.86 28.99
C SER A 218 -7.11 27.12 30.44
N VAL A 219 -8.39 27.41 30.69
CA VAL A 219 -8.93 27.66 32.04
C VAL A 219 -9.41 26.35 32.70
N GLY A 220 -9.69 25.31 31.90
CA GLY A 220 -10.19 24.01 32.37
C GLY A 220 -9.12 22.93 32.59
N VAL A 221 -7.83 23.23 32.36
CA VAL A 221 -6.68 22.35 32.64
C VAL A 221 -6.01 22.75 33.95
#